data_AF-A0A0F2T5W3-F1
#
_entry.id   AF-A0A0F2T5W3-F1
#
_cell.length_a   1.000
_cell.length_b   1.000
_cell.length_c   1.000
_cell.angle_alpha   90.00
_cell.angle_beta   90.00
_cell.angle_gamma   90.00
#
_symmetry.space_group_name_H-M   'P 1'
#
loop_
_entity.id
_entity.type
_entity.pdbx_description
1 polymer ?
#
loop_
_entity_poly.entity_id
_entity_poly.type
_entity_poly.pdbx_seq_one_letter_code
_entity_poly.pdbx_strand_id
1 'polypeptide(L)' 'MEDPIWTALPAEARDEVDDNLRLRRFVMAMKVIRDASPAPVPGLAACSDLVAARYEELGLGRP' A
#
# COMPACT_ATOMS: atom_id res chain seq x y z
N MET A 1 3.93 6.56 9.05
CA MET A 1 2.88 7.23 8.28
C MET A 1 1.60 6.96 9.01
N GLU A 2 0.87 8.01 9.34
CA GLU A 2 -0.46 7.89 9.93
C GLU A 2 -1.49 7.95 8.81
N ASP A 3 -1.63 6.85 8.06
CA ASP A 3 -2.62 6.72 7.00
C ASP A 3 -3.77 5.77 7.46
N PRO A 4 -5.03 6.21 7.41
CA PRO A 4 -6.18 5.40 7.82
C PRO A 4 -6.37 4.12 7.00
N ILE A 5 -6.06 4.15 5.70
CA ILE A 5 -6.14 2.97 4.82
C ILE A 5 -5.07 1.97 5.26
N TRP A 6 -3.82 2.42 5.44
CA TRP A 6 -2.74 1.54 5.92
C TRP A 6 -3.05 0.88 7.26
N THR A 7 -3.59 1.64 8.21
CA THR A 7 -3.88 1.17 9.56
C THR A 7 -5.06 0.19 9.57
N ALA A 8 -5.99 0.31 8.63
CA ALA A 8 -7.12 -0.61 8.48
C ALA A 8 -6.74 -1.95 7.84
N LEU A 9 -5.56 -2.05 7.20
CA LEU A 9 -5.12 -3.30 6.55
C LEU A 9 -4.70 -4.35 7.60
N PRO A 10 -5.08 -5.63 7.40
CA PRO A 10 -4.51 -6.75 8.15
C PRO A 10 -2.98 -6.76 8.09
N ALA A 11 -2.32 -7.32 9.12
CA ALA A 11 -0.86 -7.42 9.14
C ALA A 11 -0.31 -8.17 7.91
N GLU A 12 -0.92 -9.30 7.54
CA GLU A 12 -0.53 -10.09 6.38
C GLU A 12 -0.58 -9.28 5.07
N ALA A 13 -1.61 -8.45 4.91
CA ALA A 13 -1.74 -7.59 3.73
C ALA A 13 -0.68 -6.47 3.71
N ARG A 14 -0.32 -5.93 4.88
CA ARG A 14 0.76 -4.93 4.99
C ARG A 14 2.12 -5.54 4.62
N ASP A 15 2.40 -6.75 5.07
CA ASP A 15 3.62 -7.47 4.72
C ASP A 15 3.69 -7.77 3.22
N GLU A 16 2.57 -8.21 2.62
CA GLU A 16 2.49 -8.47 1.18
C GLU A 16 2.65 -7.18 0.35
N VAL A 17 2.10 -6.05 0.81
CA VAL A 17 2.35 -4.75 0.18
C VAL A 17 3.83 -4.41 0.21
N ASP A 18 4.48 -4.49 1.38
CA ASP A 18 5.90 -4.18 1.53
C ASP A 18 6.78 -5.05 0.61
N ASP A 19 6.46 -6.34 0.46
CA ASP A 19 7.16 -7.25 -0.46
C ASP A 19 6.98 -6.86 -1.93
N ASN A 20 5.76 -6.49 -2.33
CA ASN A 20 5.51 -5.97 -3.67
C ASN A 20 6.27 -4.65 -3.92
N LEU A 21 6.37 -3.78 -2.93
CA LEU A 21 7.12 -2.52 -3.02
C LEU A 21 8.62 -2.77 -3.20
N ARG A 22 9.23 -3.68 -2.43
CA ARG A 22 10.64 -4.07 -2.60
C ARG A 22 10.95 -4.59 -4.01
N LEU A 23 9.98 -5.23 -4.65
CA LEU A 23 10.07 -5.74 -6.02
C LEU A 23 9.62 -4.73 -7.09
N ARG A 24 9.29 -3.49 -6.72
CA ARG A 24 8.78 -2.42 -7.59
C ARG A 24 7.50 -2.80 -8.36
N ARG A 25 6.66 -3.65 -7.76
CA ARG A 25 5.38 -4.12 -8.32
C ARG A 25 4.22 -3.26 -7.83
N PHE A 26 4.24 -1.97 -8.14
CA PHE A 26 3.30 -0.98 -7.60
C PHE A 26 1.82 -1.30 -7.86
N VAL A 27 1.50 -1.82 -9.05
CA VAL A 27 0.11 -2.21 -9.37
C VAL A 27 -0.36 -3.37 -8.51
N MET A 28 0.53 -4.31 -8.14
CA MET A 28 0.19 -5.41 -7.24
C MET A 28 0.07 -4.96 -5.80
N ALA A 29 0.92 -4.05 -5.34
CA ALA A 29 0.74 -3.39 -4.05
C ALA A 29 -0.63 -2.71 -3.95
N MET A 30 -1.03 -1.92 -4.97
CA MET A 30 -2.35 -1.29 -5.00
C MET A 30 -3.50 -2.31 -5.04
N LYS A 31 -3.33 -3.43 -5.75
CA LYS A 31 -4.31 -4.52 -5.76
C LYS A 31 -4.50 -5.10 -4.36
N VAL A 32 -3.42 -5.46 -3.68
CA VAL A 32 -3.46 -6.02 -2.32
C VAL A 32 -4.15 -5.06 -1.36
N ILE A 33 -3.83 -3.76 -1.42
CA ILE A 33 -4.49 -2.73 -0.62
C ILE A 33 -6.01 -2.77 -0.84
N ARG A 34 -6.46 -2.77 -2.10
CA ARG A 34 -7.90 -2.74 -2.42
C ARG A 34 -8.62 -4.02 -2.04
N ASP A 35 -7.99 -5.17 -2.26
CA ASP A 35 -8.58 -6.48 -1.98
C ASP A 35 -8.71 -6.73 -0.47
N ALA A 36 -7.77 -6.21 0.34
CA ALA A 36 -7.77 -6.35 1.80
C ALA A 36 -8.43 -5.19 2.55
N SER A 37 -8.82 -4.10 1.87
CA SER A 37 -9.47 -2.96 2.50
C SER A 37 -10.94 -3.24 2.83
N PRO A 38 -11.43 -2.87 4.03
CA PRO A 38 -12.85 -2.90 4.33
C PRO A 38 -13.63 -1.92 3.45
N ALA A 39 -14.93 -2.15 3.29
CA ALA A 39 -15.79 -1.21 2.57
C ALA A 39 -15.93 0.12 3.36
N PRO A 40 -15.90 1.29 2.68
CA PRO A 40 -15.74 1.46 1.24
C PRO A 40 -14.29 1.25 0.77
N VAL A 41 -14.13 0.50 -0.32
CA VAL A 41 -12.81 0.22 -0.92
C VAL A 41 -12.19 1.54 -1.41
N PRO A 42 -10.91 1.82 -1.08
CA PRO A 42 -10.25 3.05 -1.50
C PRO A 42 -10.13 3.16 -3.02
N GLY A 43 -10.17 4.39 -3.52
CA GLY A 43 -9.92 4.70 -4.92
C GLY A 43 -8.46 4.48 -5.31
N LEU A 44 -8.19 4.38 -6.62
CA LEU A 44 -6.83 4.16 -7.14
C LEU A 44 -5.87 5.31 -6.79
N ALA A 45 -6.34 6.55 -6.77
CA ALA A 45 -5.53 7.70 -6.39
C ALA A 45 -5.02 7.57 -4.94
N ALA A 46 -5.94 7.30 -4.00
CA ALA A 46 -5.58 7.09 -2.61
C ALA A 46 -4.62 5.89 -2.41
N CYS A 47 -4.83 4.80 -3.16
CA CYS A 47 -3.90 3.66 -3.13
C CYS A 47 -2.51 4.03 -3.67
N SER A 48 -2.45 4.85 -4.72
CA SER A 48 -1.20 5.33 -5.30
C SER A 48 -0.44 6.23 -4.32
N ASP A 49 -1.14 7.15 -3.65
CA ASP A 49 -0.54 8.04 -2.65
C ASP A 49 0.00 7.24 -1.46
N LEU A 50 -0.75 6.25 -0.97
CA LEU A 50 -0.33 5.35 0.09
C LEU A 50 0.92 4.54 -0.32
N VAL A 51 0.91 3.95 -1.53
CA VAL A 51 2.06 3.22 -2.07
C VAL A 51 3.30 4.12 -2.14
N ALA A 52 3.15 5.35 -2.64
CA ALA A 52 4.25 6.28 -2.76
C ALA A 52 4.85 6.64 -1.40
N ALA A 53 4.00 7.02 -0.46
CA ALA A 53 4.43 7.36 0.88
C ALA A 53 5.07 6.14 1.58
N ARG A 54 4.54 4.93 1.40
CA ARG A 54 5.10 3.72 2.01
C ARG A 54 6.44 3.33 1.41
N TYR A 55 6.60 3.51 0.11
CA TYR A 55 7.87 3.28 -0.59
C TYR A 55 8.97 4.23 -0.09
N GLU A 56 8.64 5.50 0.16
CA GLU A 56 9.55 6.46 0.77
C GLU A 56 9.92 6.06 2.21
N GLU A 57 8.96 5.62 3.03
CA GLU A 57 9.22 5.14 4.40
C GLU A 57 10.14 3.92 4.47
N LEU A 58 10.03 3.02 3.49
CA LEU A 58 10.93 1.86 3.38
C LEU A 58 12.34 2.24 2.93
N GLY A 59 12.60 3.52 2.62
CA GLY A 59 13.89 4.00 2.14
C GLY A 59 14.24 3.51 0.74
N LEU A 60 13.24 3.12 -0.06
CA LEU A 60 13.43 2.55 -1.41
C LEU A 60 13.62 3.63 -2.50
N GLY A 61 13.66 4.90 -2.10
CA GLY A 61 13.82 6.06 -2.98
C GLY A 61 12.49 6.69 -3.37
N ARG A 62 12.44 7.30 -4.57
CA ARG A 62 11.20 7.81 -5.16
C ARG A 62 10.63 6.74 -6.12
N PRO A 63 9.35 6.37 -6.02
CA PRO A 63 8.74 5.40 -6.92
C PRO A 63 8.77 5.85 -8.38
#